data_AF-A0A964ASY1-F1
#
_entry.id   AF-A0A964ASY1-F1
#
_cell.length_a   1.000
_cell.length_b   1.000
_cell.length_c   1.000
_cell.angle_alpha   90.00
_cell.angle_beta   90.00
_cell.angle_gamma   90.00
#
_symmetry.space_group_name_H-M   'P 1'
#
loop_
_entity.id
_entity.type
_entity.pdbx_description
1 polymer ?
#
loop_
_entity_poly.entity_id
_entity_poly.type
_entity_poly.pdbx_seq_one_letter_code
_entity_poly.pdbx_strand_id
1 'polypeptide(L)'
;FTDAIARVDDPALRRALLDLRDLHGLHTLEREQAWFLRHGVFEAPKARALRDEVHALCAEVRGAALAVVEGFAIPEVLIGSIDHQG
;
A
#
# COMPACT_ATOMS: atom_id res chain seq x y z
N PHE A 1 9.02 -2.55 9.26
CA PHE A 1 7.64 -2.93 8.93
C PHE A 1 7.50 -4.45 8.79
N THR A 2 8.22 -5.08 7.86
CA THR A 2 8.18 -6.55 7.63
C THR A 2 8.31 -7.40 8.90
N ASP A 3 9.31 -7.12 9.75
CA ASP A 3 9.52 -7.91 10.98
C ASP A 3 8.40 -7.76 12.00
N ALA A 4 7.67 -6.64 11.99
CA ALA A 4 6.54 -6.43 12.88
C ALA A 4 5.33 -7.29 12.46
N ILE A 5 5.11 -7.47 11.16
CA ILE A 5 4.03 -8.31 10.62
C ILE A 5 4.20 -9.78 11.02
N ALA A 6 5.44 -10.24 11.20
CA ALA A 6 5.73 -11.59 11.67
C ALA A 6 5.22 -11.87 13.10
N ARG A 7 4.90 -10.83 13.87
CA ARG A 7 4.41 -10.92 15.25
C ARG A 7 2.89 -10.74 15.37
N VAL A 8 2.16 -10.68 14.24
CA VAL A 8 0.71 -10.52 14.21
C VAL A 8 0.04 -11.89 14.23
N ASP A 9 -0.69 -12.19 15.30
CA ASP A 9 -1.36 -13.48 15.49
C ASP A 9 -2.66 -13.59 14.68
N ASP A 10 -3.38 -12.48 14.50
CA ASP A 10 -4.61 -12.46 13.71
C ASP A 10 -4.30 -12.68 12.21
N PRO A 11 -4.78 -13.79 11.59
CA PRO A 11 -4.41 -14.12 10.21
C PRO A 11 -4.94 -13.11 9.19
N ALA A 12 -6.10 -12.50 9.43
CA ALA A 12 -6.73 -11.57 8.51
C ALA A 12 -6.00 -10.21 8.53
N LEU A 13 -5.69 -9.71 9.72
CA LEU A 13 -4.88 -8.50 9.91
C LEU A 13 -3.47 -8.72 9.36
N ARG A 14 -2.86 -9.87 9.64
CA ARG A 14 -1.55 -10.21 9.08
C ARG A 14 -1.57 -10.19 7.56
N ARG A 15 -2.63 -10.72 6.93
CA ARG A 15 -2.78 -10.68 5.47
C ARG A 15 -2.90 -9.25 4.95
N ALA A 16 -3.78 -8.44 5.53
CA ALA A 16 -3.95 -7.04 5.13
C ALA A 16 -2.65 -6.24 5.26
N LEU A 17 -1.87 -6.46 6.32
CA LEU A 17 -0.57 -5.80 6.50
C LEU A 17 0.49 -6.30 5.52
N LEU A 18 0.46 -7.59 5.12
CA LEU A 18 1.33 -8.10 4.05
C LEU A 18 1.00 -7.44 2.71
N ASP A 19 -0.28 -7.28 2.38
CA ASP A 19 -0.70 -6.61 1.15
C ASP A 19 -0.30 -5.13 1.14
N LEU A 20 -0.44 -4.43 2.28
CA LEU A 20 0.05 -3.05 2.44
C LEU A 20 1.59 -2.96 2.33
N ARG A 21 2.32 -3.94 2.88
CA ARG A 21 3.80 -4.01 2.76
C ARG A 21 4.20 -4.13 1.30
N ASP A 22 3.56 -5.05 0.58
CA ASP A 22 3.87 -5.32 -0.82
C ASP A 22 3.49 -4.13 -1.70
N LEU A 23 2.33 -3.53 -1.46
CA LEU A 23 1.91 -2.31 -2.13
C LEU A 23 2.93 -1.17 -1.91
N HIS A 24 3.36 -0.95 -0.68
CA HIS A 24 4.34 0.09 -0.37
C HIS A 24 5.68 -0.15 -1.08
N GLY A 25 6.20 -1.38 -1.03
CA GLY A 25 7.45 -1.75 -1.68
C GLY A 25 7.39 -1.60 -3.21
N LEU A 26 6.34 -2.12 -3.83
CA LEU A 26 6.17 -2.09 -5.28
C LEU A 26 5.87 -0.68 -5.79
N HIS A 27 5.04 0.10 -5.07
CA HIS A 27 4.79 1.49 -5.42
C HIS A 27 6.07 2.34 -5.32
N THR A 28 6.95 2.05 -4.35
CA THR A 28 8.26 2.73 -4.27
C THR A 28 9.12 2.41 -5.49
N LEU A 29 9.20 1.15 -5.89
CA LEU A 29 9.94 0.75 -7.10
C LEU A 29 9.34 1.34 -8.38
N GLU A 30 8.01 1.39 -8.47
CA GLU A 30 7.26 1.95 -9.58
C GLU A 30 7.50 3.46 -9.73
N ARG A 31 7.49 4.20 -8.63
CA ARG A 31 7.80 5.64 -8.61
C ARG A 31 9.23 5.94 -9.07
N GLU A 32 10.19 5.10 -8.69
CA GLU A 32 11.60 5.26 -9.04
C GLU A 32 11.99 4.55 -10.36
N GLN A 33 11.05 3.95 -11.09
CA GLN A 33 11.31 3.07 -12.25
C GLN A 33 12.17 3.74 -13.34
N ALA A 34 12.09 5.06 -13.49
CA ALA A 34 12.89 5.80 -14.47
C ALA A 34 14.39 5.68 -14.19
N TRP A 35 14.80 5.69 -12.91
CA TRP A 35 16.20 5.48 -12.54
C TRP A 35 16.66 4.07 -12.87
N PHE A 36 15.85 3.06 -12.54
CA PHE A 36 16.16 1.65 -12.80
C PHE A 36 16.27 1.33 -14.30
N LEU A 37 15.39 1.92 -15.13
CA LEU A 37 15.45 1.78 -16.58
C LEU A 37 16.71 2.44 -17.16
N ARG A 38 17.07 3.65 -16.70
CA ARG A 38 18.29 4.34 -17.18
C ARG A 38 19.57 3.58 -16.89
N HIS A 39 19.60 2.81 -15.80
CA HIS A 39 20.79 2.05 -15.40
C HIS A 39 20.72 0.56 -15.79
N GLY A 40 19.71 0.15 -16.57
CA GLY A 40 19.58 -1.23 -17.03
C GLY A 40 19.32 -2.25 -15.90
N VAL A 41 18.88 -1.78 -14.73
CA VAL A 41 18.49 -2.67 -13.62
C VAL A 41 17.14 -3.33 -13.94
N PHE A 42 16.24 -2.57 -14.56
CA PHE A 42 14.98 -3.07 -15.09
C PHE A 42 14.93 -2.91 -16.60
N GLU A 43 14.19 -3.80 -17.24
CA GLU A 43 13.72 -3.65 -18.61
C GLU A 43 12.25 -3.18 -18.63
N ALA A 44 11.81 -2.62 -19.76
CA ALA A 44 10.44 -2.11 -19.91
C ALA A 44 9.32 -3.09 -19.48
N PRO A 45 9.41 -4.41 -19.76
CA PRO A 45 8.42 -5.37 -19.28
C PRO A 45 8.33 -5.45 -17.75
N LYS A 46 9.46 -5.33 -17.04
CA LYS A 46 9.49 -5.37 -15.57
C LYS A 46 8.85 -4.13 -14.98
N ALA A 47 9.11 -2.95 -15.56
CA ALA A 47 8.46 -1.71 -15.16
C ALA A 47 6.93 -1.75 -15.40
N ARG A 48 6.48 -2.37 -16.50
CA ARG A 48 5.05 -2.61 -16.72
C ARG A 48 4.45 -3.54 -15.67
N ALA A 49 5.10 -4.66 -15.38
CA ALA A 49 4.64 -5.61 -14.37
C ALA A 49 4.53 -4.97 -12.98
N LEU A 50 5.45 -4.07 -12.60
CA LEU A 50 5.34 -3.32 -11.34
C LEU A 50 4.05 -2.50 -11.27
N ARG A 51 3.72 -1.75 -12.33
CA ARG A 51 2.47 -0.96 -12.38
C ARG A 51 1.23 -1.84 -12.31
N ASP A 52 1.22 -2.94 -13.04
CA ASP A 52 0.09 -3.87 -13.07
C ASP A 52 -0.12 -4.50 -11.68
N GLU A 53 0.96 -4.86 -10.97
CA GLU A 53 0.90 -5.42 -9.62
C GLU A 53 0.48 -4.37 -8.57
N VAL A 54 0.95 -3.12 -8.68
CA VAL A 54 0.48 -2.01 -7.83
C VAL A 54 -1.03 -1.82 -7.98
N HIS A 55 -1.55 -1.87 -9.20
CA HIS A 55 -3.00 -1.78 -9.43
C HIS A 55 -3.77 -2.95 -8.83
N ALA A 56 -3.24 -4.18 -8.95
CA ALA A 56 -3.84 -5.36 -8.36
C ALA A 56 -3.90 -5.25 -6.83
N LEU A 57 -2.79 -4.89 -6.18
CA LEU A 57 -2.74 -4.71 -4.73
C LEU A 57 -3.62 -3.56 -4.24
N CYS A 58 -3.73 -2.46 -5.00
CA CYS A 58 -4.71 -1.41 -4.71
C CYS A 58 -6.16 -1.96 -4.71
N ALA A 59 -6.48 -2.91 -5.59
CA ALA A 59 -7.80 -3.53 -5.61
C ALA A 59 -8.02 -4.45 -4.40
N GLU A 60 -7.01 -5.24 -4.00
CA GLU A 60 -7.06 -6.09 -2.81
C GLU A 60 -7.18 -5.27 -1.51
N VAL A 61 -6.34 -4.25 -1.35
CA VAL A 61 -6.30 -3.38 -0.17
C VAL A 61 -7.60 -2.58 -0.01
N ARG A 62 -8.31 -2.27 -1.12
CA ARG A 62 -9.56 -1.48 -1.08
C ARG A 62 -10.59 -2.06 -0.11
N GLY A 63 -10.71 -3.38 -0.03
CA GLY A 63 -11.68 -4.04 0.88
C GLY A 63 -11.39 -3.79 2.36
N ALA A 64 -10.11 -3.61 2.72
CA ALA A 64 -9.67 -3.38 4.10
C ALA A 64 -9.34 -1.90 4.40
N ALA A 65 -9.40 -1.01 3.41
CA ALA A 65 -8.90 0.35 3.51
C ALA A 65 -9.55 1.15 4.66
N LEU A 66 -10.88 1.06 4.79
CA LEU A 66 -11.60 1.74 5.88
C LEU A 66 -11.15 1.22 7.26
N ALA A 67 -11.13 -0.09 7.46
CA ALA A 67 -10.73 -0.71 8.72
C ALA A 67 -9.28 -0.37 9.11
N VAL A 68 -8.37 -0.28 8.12
CA VAL A 68 -6.98 0.13 8.36
C VAL A 68 -6.90 1.58 8.81
N VAL A 69 -7.68 2.48 8.20
CA VAL A 69 -7.74 3.90 8.58
C VAL A 69 -8.38 4.08 9.95
N GLU A 70 -9.50 3.41 10.21
CA GLU A 70 -10.17 3.39 11.52
C GLU A 70 -9.24 2.85 12.62
N GLY A 71 -8.35 1.90 12.29
CA GLY A 71 -7.34 1.37 13.20
C GLY A 71 -6.35 2.40 13.76
N PHE A 72 -6.22 3.58 13.14
CA PHE A 72 -5.44 4.69 13.70
C PHE A 72 -6.16 5.39 14.86
N ALA A 73 -7.46 5.14 15.05
CA ALA A 73 -8.28 5.71 16.12
C ALA A 73 -8.11 7.23 16.28
N ILE A 74 -7.99 7.94 15.15
CA ILE A 74 -7.78 9.39 15.14
C ILE A 74 -9.08 10.06 15.62
N PRO A 75 -9.06 10.86 16.69
CA PRO A 75 -10.23 11.60 17.14
C PRO A 75 -10.72 12.57 16.06
N GLU A 76 -12.04 12.64 15.85
CA GLU A 76 -12.67 13.51 14.84
C GLU A 76 -12.23 14.98 14.96
N VAL A 77 -12.04 15.49 16.19
CA VAL A 77 -11.57 16.88 16.42
C VAL A 77 -10.18 17.17 15.82
N LEU A 78 -9.38 16.14 15.57
CA LEU A 78 -8.06 16.25 14.92
C LEU A 78 -8.15 16.02 13.40
N ILE A 79 -9.24 15.43 12.91
CA ILE A 79 -9.51 15.26 11.49
C ILE A 79 -10.16 16.56 11.02
N GLY A 80 -9.36 17.44 10.40
CA GLY A 80 -9.84 18.70 9.83
C GLY A 80 -10.76 18.53 8.61
N SER A 81 -11.54 17.46 8.52
CA SER A 81 -12.50 17.30 7.43
C SER A 81 -13.59 18.34 7.60
N ILE A 82 -13.65 19.23 6.62
CA ILE A 82 -14.86 20.00 6.36
C ILE A 82 -15.86 18.96 5.87
N ASP A 83 -16.72 18.48 6.76
CA ASP A 83 -17.88 17.74 6.31
C ASP A 83 -18.70 18.66 5.39
N HIS A 84 -18.92 18.19 4.16
CA HIS A 84 -19.96 18.72 3.31
C HIS A 84 -21.29 18.63 4.08
N GLN A 85 -21.73 19.77 4.61
CA GLN A 85 -23.14 20.01 4.89
C GLN A 85 -23.93 19.65 3.63
N GLY A 86 -24.99 18.85 3.84
CA GLY A 86 -25.90 18.41 2.79
C GLY A 86 -26.75 19.51 2.17
#